data_AF-A0AAN9QHJ8-F1
#
_entry.id   AF-A0AAN9QHJ8-F1
#
_cell.length_a   1.000
_cell.length_b   1.000
_cell.length_c   1.000
_cell.angle_alpha   90.00
_cell.angle_beta   90.00
_cell.angle_gamma   90.00
#
_symmetry.space_group_name_H-M   'P 1'
#
loop_
_entity.id
_entity.type
_entity.pdbx_description
1 polymer ?
#
loop_
_entity_poly.entity_id
_entity_poly.type
_entity_poly.pdbx_seq_one_letter_code
_entity_poly.pdbx_strand_id
1 'polypeptide(L)'
;MNHPSATLRFAIFLSFSITASSSLVPPVPFFSKRYAPSSSIPKATPSQLLSLLGSKAQSSAVNPTVARELKSCFKFLVPLNPYHHELGRTEPTGPSRRVENELIWWPPEPVLELARLAVDSGGDPAAIHRALDPTIIPVPDVEGSTEDCCELTRTPYGRRFISEELNLYLQFLFELIIDRGPSVGLDVTLNRFDLFHGHLFLAVDSGRLGILFHAKEYPASDKQVFPYNLGFCQRGSNVKYDDSMNLRNILWLAPLPGDSAESWVAPGVLVVLDARPDGIIYRDLIPDYVNFARTIYEDDLGDVAVDVNYLKVGSQSRNYQIFIC
;
A
#
# COMPACT_ATOMS: atom_id res chain seq x y z
N MET A 1 32.45 41.76 1.27
CA MET A 1 32.47 40.42 0.65
C MET A 1 32.27 39.42 1.78
N ASN A 2 31.03 38.98 2.00
CA ASN A 2 30.68 38.02 3.04
C ASN A 2 30.37 36.68 2.37
N HIS A 3 31.16 35.66 2.65
CA HIS A 3 30.83 34.28 2.29
C HIS A 3 29.92 33.69 3.38
N PRO A 4 28.75 33.11 3.04
CA PRO A 4 28.05 32.27 4.00
C PRO A 4 28.67 30.87 4.00
N SER A 5 28.96 30.38 5.19
CA SER A 5 29.40 29.02 5.47
C SER A 5 28.25 28.05 5.17
N ALA A 6 28.49 27.11 4.25
CA ALA A 6 27.55 26.04 3.96
C ALA A 6 27.65 24.96 5.05
N THR A 7 26.64 24.89 5.91
CA THR A 7 26.52 23.81 6.90
C THR A 7 25.99 22.58 6.17
N LEU A 8 26.89 21.69 5.76
CA LEU A 8 26.55 20.40 5.19
C LEU A 8 26.04 19.48 6.33
N ARG A 9 24.72 19.36 6.46
CA ARG A 9 24.10 18.38 7.37
C ARG A 9 23.99 17.06 6.63
N PHE A 10 24.84 16.10 7.00
CA PHE A 10 24.70 14.71 6.59
C PHE A 10 23.45 14.11 7.22
N ALA A 11 22.49 13.68 6.41
CA ALA A 11 21.39 12.82 6.83
C ALA A 11 21.93 11.39 6.97
N ILE A 12 21.83 10.81 8.17
CA ILE A 12 22.15 9.41 8.43
C ILE A 12 20.86 8.63 8.13
N PHE A 13 20.86 7.89 7.02
CA PHE A 13 19.78 6.98 6.66
C PHE A 13 19.80 5.75 7.58
N LEU A 14 18.76 5.55 8.40
CA LEU A 14 18.50 4.23 8.99
C LEU A 14 17.74 3.39 7.97
N SER A 15 18.50 2.80 7.05
CA SER A 15 18.08 1.57 6.39
C SER A 15 18.32 0.43 7.38
N PHE A 16 17.29 -0.38 7.68
CA PHE A 16 17.49 -1.64 8.40
C PHE A 16 18.13 -2.67 7.44
N SER A 17 19.40 -2.47 7.09
CA SER A 17 20.24 -3.47 6.42
C SER A 17 21.14 -4.13 7.47
N ILE A 18 20.69 -5.25 8.05
CA ILE A 18 21.53 -6.05 8.94
C ILE A 18 22.45 -6.92 8.07
N THR A 19 23.74 -6.58 8.05
CA THR A 19 24.80 -7.42 7.48
C THR A 19 25.06 -8.60 8.41
N ALA A 20 24.65 -9.80 8.00
CA ALA A 20 24.94 -11.04 8.71
C ALA A 20 26.45 -11.38 8.60
N SER A 21 27.21 -11.08 9.65
CA SER A 21 28.60 -11.53 9.79
C SER A 21 28.63 -13.03 10.13
N SER A 22 29.02 -13.86 9.17
CA SER A 22 29.16 -15.30 9.33
C SER A 22 30.37 -15.62 10.21
N SER A 23 30.13 -16.06 11.45
CA SER A 23 31.16 -16.62 12.32
C SER A 23 31.18 -18.15 12.17
N LEU A 24 32.30 -18.68 11.69
CA LEU A 24 32.57 -20.10 11.49
C LEU A 24 32.64 -20.85 12.82
N VAL A 25 31.72 -21.80 13.04
CA VAL A 25 31.83 -22.84 14.08
C VAL A 25 31.50 -24.19 13.42
N PRO A 26 32.32 -25.25 13.59
CA PRO A 26 32.13 -26.52 12.88
C PRO A 26 30.98 -27.36 13.45
N PRO A 27 30.33 -28.23 12.64
CA PRO A 27 29.11 -28.91 13.06
C PRO A 27 29.42 -30.20 13.85
N VAL A 28 28.64 -30.41 14.92
CA VAL A 28 28.56 -31.69 15.65
C VAL A 28 27.37 -32.47 15.07
N PRO A 29 27.50 -33.75 14.66
CA PRO A 29 26.42 -34.46 13.98
C PRO A 29 25.42 -35.01 14.99
N PHE A 30 24.31 -34.31 15.19
CA PHE A 30 23.12 -34.90 15.84
C PHE A 30 22.24 -35.58 14.78
N PHE A 31 22.13 -36.90 14.89
CA PHE A 31 21.18 -37.72 14.16
C PHE A 31 19.75 -37.33 14.55
N SER A 32 19.07 -36.60 13.67
CA SER A 32 17.61 -36.43 13.75
C SER A 32 16.94 -37.25 12.65
N LYS A 33 16.07 -38.16 13.10
CA LYS A 33 15.18 -38.99 12.29
C LYS A 33 14.52 -38.16 11.19
N ARG A 34 14.61 -38.65 9.95
CA ARG A 34 13.82 -38.13 8.82
C ARG A 34 12.35 -38.34 9.14
N TYR A 35 11.70 -37.28 9.60
CA TYR A 35 10.26 -37.17 9.45
C TYR A 35 9.97 -37.02 7.96
N ALA A 36 9.09 -37.88 7.44
CA ALA A 36 8.53 -37.69 6.11
C ALA A 36 7.92 -36.28 6.03
N PRO A 37 8.01 -35.57 4.89
CA PRO A 37 7.35 -34.28 4.77
C PRO A 37 5.85 -34.52 4.92
N SER A 38 5.25 -33.96 5.98
CA SER A 38 3.81 -33.75 6.01
C SER A 38 3.45 -33.00 4.73
N SER A 39 2.39 -33.43 4.04
CA SER A 39 1.86 -32.75 2.85
C SER A 39 1.89 -31.23 3.07
N SER A 40 2.82 -30.54 2.42
CA SER A 40 3.03 -29.11 2.66
C SER A 40 1.79 -28.37 2.19
N ILE A 41 1.10 -27.70 3.10
CA ILE A 41 0.01 -26.78 2.76
C ILE A 41 0.57 -25.80 1.71
N PRO A 42 -0.06 -25.64 0.53
CA PRO A 42 0.42 -24.73 -0.48
C PRO A 42 0.51 -23.30 0.08
N LYS A 43 1.68 -22.67 -0.04
CA LYS A 43 1.88 -21.29 0.38
C LYS A 43 1.37 -20.33 -0.69
N ALA A 44 0.72 -19.24 -0.27
CA ALA A 44 0.42 -18.12 -1.15
C ALA A 44 1.68 -17.35 -1.54
N THR A 45 1.67 -16.75 -2.72
CA THR A 45 2.65 -15.74 -3.13
C THR A 45 1.96 -14.40 -3.43
N PRO A 46 2.71 -13.28 -3.39
CA PRO A 46 2.18 -11.97 -3.80
C PRO A 46 1.62 -11.97 -5.23
N SER A 47 2.31 -12.61 -6.19
CA SER A 47 1.83 -12.75 -7.58
C SER A 47 0.49 -13.51 -7.67
N GLN A 48 0.26 -14.52 -6.82
CA GLN A 48 -1.04 -15.19 -6.74
C GLN A 48 -2.14 -14.28 -6.18
N LEU A 49 -1.85 -13.46 -5.16
CA LEU A 49 -2.77 -12.46 -4.65
C LEU A 49 -3.20 -11.48 -5.77
N LEU A 50 -2.22 -10.94 -6.51
CA LEU A 50 -2.47 -10.01 -7.61
C LEU A 50 -3.23 -10.69 -8.77
N SER A 51 -2.89 -11.93 -9.10
CA SER A 51 -3.56 -12.72 -10.14
C SER A 51 -5.05 -12.95 -9.85
N LEU A 52 -5.44 -13.12 -8.58
CA LEU A 52 -6.85 -13.28 -8.20
C LEU A 52 -7.68 -12.02 -8.46
N LEU A 53 -7.04 -10.86 -8.44
CA LEU A 53 -7.64 -9.54 -8.70
C LEU A 53 -7.44 -9.09 -10.16
N GLY A 54 -6.81 -9.92 -10.99
CA GLY A 54 -6.55 -9.69 -12.41
C GLY A 54 -7.66 -10.21 -13.32
N SER A 55 -7.26 -10.60 -14.53
CA SER A 55 -8.16 -11.19 -15.52
C SER A 55 -8.71 -12.54 -15.06
N LYS A 56 -9.82 -12.99 -15.68
CA LYS A 56 -10.39 -14.32 -15.41
C LYS A 56 -9.38 -15.45 -15.64
N ALA A 57 -8.51 -15.31 -16.65
CA ALA A 57 -7.47 -16.29 -16.95
C ALA A 57 -6.43 -16.37 -15.81
N GLN A 58 -5.92 -15.23 -15.36
CA GLN A 58 -4.98 -15.14 -14.22
C GLN A 58 -5.60 -15.72 -12.94
N SER A 59 -6.83 -15.31 -12.61
CA SER A 59 -7.54 -15.78 -11.41
C SER A 59 -7.77 -17.30 -11.42
N SER A 60 -8.05 -17.87 -12.61
CA SER A 60 -8.30 -19.32 -12.77
C SER A 60 -7.03 -20.17 -12.70
N ALA A 61 -5.85 -19.57 -12.92
CA ALA A 61 -4.57 -20.26 -12.85
C ALA A 61 -4.07 -20.46 -11.40
N VAL A 62 -4.61 -19.71 -10.43
CA VAL A 62 -4.24 -19.84 -9.02
C VAL A 62 -4.79 -21.14 -8.43
N ASN A 63 -3.98 -21.83 -7.61
CA ASN A 63 -4.38 -23.05 -6.93
C ASN A 63 -5.73 -22.84 -6.19
N PRO A 64 -6.77 -23.67 -6.39
CA PRO A 64 -8.10 -23.42 -5.82
C PRO A 64 -8.15 -23.32 -4.29
N THR A 65 -7.26 -24.01 -3.58
CA THR A 65 -7.17 -23.95 -2.12
C THR A 65 -6.61 -22.60 -1.68
N VAL A 66 -5.48 -22.20 -2.26
CA VAL A 66 -4.85 -20.89 -2.03
C VAL A 66 -5.80 -19.76 -2.42
N ALA A 67 -6.46 -19.88 -3.57
CA ALA A 67 -7.43 -18.90 -4.07
C ALA A 67 -8.58 -18.67 -3.10
N ARG A 68 -9.12 -19.75 -2.51
CA ARG A 68 -10.20 -19.68 -1.52
C ARG A 68 -9.72 -19.04 -0.21
N GLU A 69 -8.55 -19.41 0.28
CA GLU A 69 -8.00 -18.80 1.50
C GLU A 69 -7.72 -17.31 1.29
N LEU A 70 -7.09 -16.91 0.17
CA LEU A 70 -6.80 -15.50 -0.15
C LEU A 70 -8.10 -14.69 -0.28
N LYS A 71 -9.10 -15.22 -1.01
CA LYS A 71 -10.42 -14.57 -1.13
C LYS A 71 -11.10 -14.36 0.22
N SER A 72 -10.87 -15.25 1.19
CA SER A 72 -11.42 -15.10 2.55
C SER A 72 -10.80 -13.93 3.32
N CYS A 73 -9.65 -13.43 2.88
CA CYS A 73 -8.97 -12.26 3.44
C CYS A 73 -9.29 -10.96 2.68
N PHE A 74 -10.07 -10.99 1.60
CA PHE A 74 -10.39 -9.78 0.84
C PHE A 74 -11.65 -9.10 1.38
N LYS A 75 -11.51 -7.84 1.78
CA LYS A 75 -12.61 -6.97 2.20
C LYS A 75 -12.74 -5.80 1.24
N PHE A 76 -13.62 -5.93 0.25
CA PHE A 76 -13.78 -4.96 -0.82
C PHE A 76 -14.43 -3.66 -0.34
N LEU A 77 -13.77 -2.52 -0.57
CA LEU A 77 -14.36 -1.19 -0.37
C LEU A 77 -15.22 -0.77 -1.56
N VAL A 78 -14.91 -1.33 -2.74
CA VAL A 78 -15.73 -1.27 -3.96
C VAL A 78 -15.94 -2.69 -4.47
N PRO A 79 -17.18 -3.11 -4.79
CA PRO A 79 -17.44 -4.45 -5.31
C PRO A 79 -16.56 -4.76 -6.53
N LEU A 80 -16.03 -5.98 -6.61
CA LEU A 80 -15.11 -6.36 -7.70
C LEU A 80 -15.75 -6.33 -9.10
N ASN A 81 -17.08 -6.47 -9.19
CA ASN A 81 -17.77 -6.65 -10.46
C ASN A 81 -18.94 -5.67 -10.61
N PRO A 82 -18.93 -4.78 -11.63
CA PRO A 82 -20.00 -3.80 -11.85
C PRO A 82 -21.39 -4.41 -12.10
N TYR A 83 -21.45 -5.69 -12.46
CA TYR A 83 -22.69 -6.37 -12.88
C TYR A 83 -23.25 -7.38 -11.87
N HIS A 84 -22.52 -7.74 -10.82
CA HIS A 84 -23.01 -8.62 -9.77
C HIS A 84 -23.54 -7.81 -8.59
N HIS A 85 -24.73 -7.24 -8.76
CA HIS A 85 -25.59 -7.00 -7.61
C HIS A 85 -26.23 -8.33 -7.24
N GLU A 86 -25.73 -8.99 -6.19
CA GLU A 86 -26.45 -10.10 -5.60
C GLU A 86 -27.87 -9.62 -5.23
N LEU A 87 -28.89 -10.37 -5.65
CA LEU A 87 -30.27 -10.24 -5.18
C LEU A 87 -30.30 -10.60 -3.68
N GLY A 88 -29.87 -9.67 -2.83
CA GLY A 88 -29.77 -9.92 -1.40
C GLY A 88 -29.46 -8.62 -0.65
N ARG A 89 -30.52 -7.96 -0.20
CA ARG A 89 -30.52 -6.70 0.58
C ARG A 89 -29.96 -5.49 -0.16
N THR A 90 -30.88 -4.81 -0.85
CA THR A 90 -30.73 -3.46 -1.36
C THR A 90 -30.55 -2.48 -0.19
N GLU A 91 -29.32 -2.24 0.23
CA GLU A 91 -28.98 -0.92 0.74
C GLU A 91 -29.17 0.05 -0.45
N PRO A 92 -29.99 1.09 -0.34
CA PRO A 92 -30.18 2.05 -1.41
C PRO A 92 -28.89 2.84 -1.57
N THR A 93 -27.95 2.34 -2.36
CA THR A 93 -26.75 3.09 -2.71
C THR A 93 -27.20 4.33 -3.47
N GLY A 94 -27.03 5.50 -2.84
CA GLY A 94 -27.35 6.77 -3.47
C GLY A 94 -26.56 6.98 -4.78
N PRO A 95 -27.02 7.88 -5.66
CA PRO A 95 -26.39 8.12 -6.96
C PRO A 95 -24.89 8.45 -6.87
N SER A 96 -24.40 9.06 -5.77
CA SER A 96 -22.96 9.32 -5.59
C SER A 96 -22.12 8.04 -5.40
N ARG A 97 -22.59 7.04 -4.63
CA ARG A 97 -21.85 5.79 -4.42
C ARG A 97 -21.63 5.01 -5.71
N ARG A 98 -22.60 5.06 -6.63
CA ARG A 98 -22.46 4.43 -7.95
C ARG A 98 -21.38 5.13 -8.76
N VAL A 99 -21.39 6.47 -8.81
CA VAL A 99 -20.36 7.25 -9.50
C VAL A 99 -18.97 6.96 -8.95
N GLU A 100 -18.81 6.91 -7.63
CA GLU A 100 -17.54 6.57 -6.98
C GLU A 100 -17.07 5.13 -7.31
N ASN A 101 -17.99 4.17 -7.41
CA ASN A 101 -17.63 2.81 -7.84
C ASN A 101 -17.12 2.81 -9.29
N GLU A 102 -17.77 3.54 -10.19
CA GLU A 102 -17.33 3.68 -11.58
C GLU A 102 -15.94 4.31 -11.64
N LEU A 103 -15.63 5.30 -10.80
CA LEU A 103 -14.28 5.89 -10.72
C LEU A 103 -13.20 4.91 -10.24
N ILE A 104 -13.56 3.85 -9.53
CA ILE A 104 -12.61 2.80 -9.16
C ILE A 104 -12.47 1.77 -10.29
N TRP A 105 -13.58 1.35 -10.91
CA TRP A 105 -13.54 0.37 -12.00
C TRP A 105 -12.91 0.93 -13.26
N TRP A 106 -13.22 2.17 -13.59
CA TRP A 106 -12.89 2.90 -14.81
C TRP A 106 -12.55 4.36 -14.44
N PRO A 107 -11.34 4.60 -13.91
CA PRO A 107 -10.89 5.92 -13.50
C PRO A 107 -10.77 6.87 -14.70
N PRO A 108 -10.58 8.18 -14.45
CA PRO A 108 -10.40 9.15 -15.51
C PRO A 108 -9.20 8.86 -16.43
N GLU A 109 -9.24 9.42 -17.64
CA GLU A 109 -8.28 9.13 -18.72
C GLU A 109 -6.82 9.24 -18.28
N PRO A 110 -6.36 10.27 -17.53
CA PRO A 110 -4.96 10.34 -17.12
C PRO A 110 -4.48 9.18 -16.24
N VAL A 111 -5.40 8.53 -15.50
CA VAL A 111 -5.09 7.34 -14.70
C VAL A 111 -5.01 6.11 -15.60
N LEU A 112 -5.90 6.01 -16.59
CA LEU A 112 -5.88 4.94 -17.60
C LEU A 112 -4.60 5.01 -18.45
N GLU A 113 -4.21 6.20 -18.89
CA GLU A 113 -2.95 6.44 -19.61
C GLU A 113 -1.73 6.02 -18.78
N LEU A 114 -1.69 6.36 -17.48
CA LEU A 114 -0.61 5.94 -16.59
C LEU A 114 -0.59 4.41 -16.40
N ALA A 115 -1.76 3.78 -16.28
CA ALA A 115 -1.88 2.32 -16.16
C ALA A 115 -1.43 1.59 -17.44
N ARG A 116 -1.75 2.14 -18.61
CA ARG A 116 -1.26 1.64 -19.91
C ARG A 116 0.25 1.83 -20.02
N LEU A 117 0.77 3.01 -19.69
CA LEU A 117 2.21 3.30 -19.70
C LEU A 117 3.00 2.33 -18.81
N ALA A 118 2.47 1.99 -17.64
CA ALA A 118 3.08 1.02 -16.73
C ALA A 118 3.28 -0.35 -17.39
N VAL A 119 2.26 -0.87 -18.10
CA VAL A 119 2.35 -2.16 -18.79
C VAL A 119 3.18 -2.08 -20.06
N ASP A 120 2.98 -1.06 -20.89
CA ASP A 120 3.66 -0.89 -22.18
C ASP A 120 5.18 -0.65 -22.01
N SER A 121 5.59 -0.11 -20.86
CA SER A 121 7.00 0.04 -20.49
C SER A 121 7.63 -1.24 -19.91
N GLY A 122 6.87 -2.34 -19.83
CA GLY A 122 7.31 -3.59 -19.23
C GLY A 122 7.47 -3.52 -17.71
N GLY A 123 6.77 -2.59 -17.05
CA GLY A 123 6.91 -2.37 -15.61
C GLY A 123 8.13 -1.54 -15.22
N ASP A 124 8.65 -0.65 -16.09
CA ASP A 124 9.78 0.24 -15.76
C ASP A 124 9.34 1.43 -14.88
N PRO A 125 9.80 1.52 -13.62
CA PRO A 125 9.48 2.64 -12.73
C PRO A 125 9.87 4.02 -13.30
N ALA A 126 10.91 4.09 -14.14
CA ALA A 126 11.33 5.34 -14.74
C ALA A 126 10.28 5.91 -15.70
N ALA A 127 9.37 5.08 -16.24
CA ALA A 127 8.23 5.55 -17.02
C ALA A 127 7.27 6.39 -16.17
N ILE A 128 7.02 5.98 -14.93
CA ILE A 128 6.20 6.72 -13.97
C ILE A 128 6.90 8.01 -13.56
N HIS A 129 8.22 7.98 -13.32
CA HIS A 129 8.99 9.18 -12.97
C HIS A 129 8.94 10.26 -14.05
N ARG A 130 8.88 9.89 -15.33
CA ARG A 130 8.76 10.83 -16.45
C ARG A 130 7.41 11.54 -16.49
N ALA A 131 6.38 11.02 -15.81
CA ALA A 131 5.06 11.66 -15.70
C ALA A 131 4.99 12.72 -14.56
N LEU A 132 6.05 12.85 -13.76
CA LEU A 132 6.13 13.83 -12.68
C LEU A 132 6.54 15.21 -13.19
N ASP A 133 5.93 16.24 -12.62
CA ASP A 133 6.40 17.61 -12.77
C ASP A 133 7.77 17.74 -12.08
N PRO A 134 8.81 18.26 -12.75
CA PRO A 134 10.14 18.40 -12.16
C PRO A 134 10.19 19.43 -11.01
N THR A 135 9.14 20.22 -10.81
CA THR A 135 9.05 21.23 -9.75
C THR A 135 9.10 20.58 -8.38
N ILE A 136 10.12 20.96 -7.61
CA ILE A 136 10.33 20.51 -6.24
C ILE A 136 9.42 21.32 -5.30
N ILE A 137 8.64 20.60 -4.49
CA ILE A 137 7.75 21.18 -3.48
C ILE A 137 8.28 20.77 -2.11
N PRO A 138 8.78 21.70 -1.28
CA PRO A 138 9.19 21.39 0.09
C PRO A 138 8.02 20.82 0.88
N VAL A 139 8.27 19.74 1.64
CA VAL A 139 7.27 19.21 2.57
C VAL A 139 7.29 20.10 3.82
N PRO A 140 6.18 20.78 4.16
CA PRO A 140 6.13 21.64 5.33
C PRO A 140 6.06 20.81 6.62
N ASP A 141 6.10 21.47 7.77
CA ASP A 141 5.81 20.80 9.03
C ASP A 141 4.35 20.33 9.07
N VAL A 142 4.15 19.04 9.33
CA VAL A 142 2.84 18.39 9.38
C VAL A 142 2.53 18.05 10.82
N GLU A 143 1.54 18.73 11.40
CA GLU A 143 1.01 18.42 12.74
C GLU A 143 2.09 18.36 13.83
N GLY A 144 3.09 19.25 13.77
CA GLY A 144 4.18 19.32 14.74
C GLY A 144 5.29 18.27 14.54
N SER A 145 5.31 17.58 13.40
CA SER A 145 6.31 16.55 13.06
C SER A 145 7.76 16.97 13.30
N THR A 146 8.08 18.25 13.08
CA THR A 146 9.43 18.80 13.21
C THR A 146 9.89 18.81 14.67
N GLU A 147 8.99 19.13 15.60
CA GLU A 147 9.30 19.11 17.04
C GLU A 147 9.67 17.69 17.50
N ASP A 148 9.01 16.69 16.92
CA ASP A 148 9.26 15.28 17.20
C ASP A 148 10.45 14.69 16.44
N CYS A 149 11.09 15.45 15.53
CA CYS A 149 12.12 14.97 14.60
C CYS A 149 11.61 13.86 13.65
N CYS A 150 10.33 13.91 13.29
CA CYS A 150 9.69 12.95 12.39
C CYS A 150 9.78 13.41 10.93
N GLU A 151 10.26 12.51 10.06
CA GLU A 151 10.25 12.68 8.60
C GLU A 151 9.18 11.73 8.02
N LEU A 152 8.04 12.28 7.59
CA LEU A 152 6.90 11.49 7.09
C LEU A 152 7.08 11.01 5.65
N THR A 153 8.00 11.62 4.91
CA THR A 153 8.24 11.37 3.50
C THR A 153 9.67 10.90 3.29
N ARG A 154 9.90 10.10 2.25
CA ARG A 154 11.24 9.60 1.88
C ARG A 154 12.28 10.71 1.66
N THR A 155 11.83 11.87 1.18
CA THR A 155 12.65 13.06 0.95
C THR A 155 12.00 14.27 1.63
N PRO A 156 12.77 15.32 2.01
CA PRO A 156 12.22 16.53 2.62
C PRO A 156 11.43 17.42 1.64
N TYR A 157 11.20 16.92 0.43
CA TYR A 157 10.43 17.53 -0.63
C TYR A 157 9.68 16.43 -1.38
N GLY A 158 8.62 16.80 -2.09
CA GLY A 158 7.95 15.95 -3.05
C GLY A 158 7.75 16.65 -4.38
N ARG A 159 7.10 15.94 -5.30
CA ARG A 159 6.64 16.42 -6.60
C ARG A 159 5.15 16.12 -6.75
N ARG A 160 4.59 16.45 -7.91
CA ARG A 160 3.24 16.07 -8.34
C ARG A 160 3.32 15.46 -9.72
N PHE A 161 2.28 14.74 -10.12
CA PHE A 161 2.12 14.41 -11.54
C PHE A 161 1.86 15.69 -12.34
N ILE A 162 2.29 15.71 -13.61
CA ILE A 162 2.00 16.82 -14.53
C ILE A 162 0.48 16.99 -14.71
N SER A 163 -0.26 15.89 -14.72
CA SER A 163 -1.72 15.89 -14.76
C SER A 163 -2.32 16.24 -13.40
N GLU A 164 -3.01 17.38 -13.31
CA GLU A 164 -3.75 17.77 -12.11
C GLU A 164 -4.86 16.76 -11.77
N GLU A 165 -5.57 16.26 -12.76
CA GLU A 165 -6.64 15.28 -12.59
C GLU A 165 -6.14 13.97 -11.96
N LEU A 166 -4.95 13.51 -12.36
CA LEU A 166 -4.30 12.35 -11.71
C LEU A 166 -4.00 12.62 -10.23
N ASN A 167 -3.50 13.83 -9.89
CA ASN A 167 -3.27 14.19 -8.49
C ASN A 167 -4.59 14.25 -7.69
N LEU A 168 -5.68 14.75 -8.28
CA LEU A 168 -7.01 14.77 -7.66
C LEU A 168 -7.56 13.35 -7.46
N TYR A 169 -7.32 12.45 -8.41
CA TYR A 169 -7.71 11.05 -8.28
C TYR A 169 -6.99 10.36 -7.11
N LEU A 170 -5.71 10.62 -6.90
CA LEU A 170 -4.97 10.10 -5.75
C LEU A 170 -5.58 10.59 -4.43
N GLN A 171 -5.96 11.87 -4.33
CA GLN A 171 -6.66 12.40 -3.16
C GLN A 171 -7.99 11.68 -2.93
N PHE A 172 -8.75 11.50 -4.01
CA PHE A 172 -10.01 10.76 -3.99
C PHE A 172 -9.83 9.34 -3.41
N LEU A 173 -8.75 8.62 -3.73
CA LEU A 173 -8.49 7.29 -3.16
C LEU A 173 -8.36 7.34 -1.63
N PHE A 174 -7.58 8.27 -1.08
CA PHE A 174 -7.44 8.43 0.37
C PHE A 174 -8.79 8.75 1.03
N GLU A 175 -9.53 9.71 0.47
CA GLU A 175 -10.83 10.12 1.01
C GLU A 175 -11.86 8.99 0.94
N LEU A 176 -11.86 8.21 -0.14
CA LEU A 176 -12.75 7.07 -0.31
C LEU A 176 -12.45 5.96 0.69
N ILE A 177 -11.17 5.71 1.00
CA ILE A 177 -10.77 4.74 2.03
C ILE A 177 -11.30 5.16 3.40
N ILE A 178 -11.24 6.44 3.74
CA ILE A 178 -11.77 6.97 5.01
C ILE A 178 -13.28 6.81 5.07
N ASP A 179 -13.99 7.19 4.01
CA ASP A 179 -15.46 7.08 3.96
C ASP A 179 -15.95 5.63 4.05
N ARG A 180 -15.26 4.71 3.37
CA ARG A 180 -15.74 3.33 3.20
C ARG A 180 -15.10 2.32 4.13
N GLY A 181 -13.95 2.61 4.71
CA GLY A 181 -13.25 1.75 5.68
C GLY A 181 -14.17 1.22 6.78
N PRO A 182 -15.02 2.07 7.42
CA PRO A 182 -15.91 1.62 8.48
C PRO A 182 -16.85 0.47 8.07
N SER A 183 -17.25 0.40 6.80
CA SER A 183 -18.12 -0.67 6.28
C SER A 183 -17.49 -2.07 6.33
N VAL A 184 -16.15 -2.14 6.41
CA VAL A 184 -15.39 -3.38 6.53
C VAL A 184 -14.70 -3.54 7.88
N GLY A 185 -15.00 -2.64 8.84
CA GLY A 185 -14.40 -2.62 10.17
C GLY A 185 -13.05 -1.89 10.27
N LEU A 186 -12.66 -1.15 9.23
CA LEU A 186 -11.44 -0.35 9.18
C LEU A 186 -11.77 1.11 9.53
N ASP A 187 -11.59 1.51 10.78
CA ASP A 187 -11.70 2.91 11.20
C ASP A 187 -10.32 3.59 11.14
N VAL A 188 -10.21 4.59 10.26
CA VAL A 188 -8.97 5.28 9.91
C VAL A 188 -9.20 6.77 9.83
N THR A 189 -8.15 7.52 10.13
CA THR A 189 -8.15 8.98 10.11
C THR A 189 -6.94 9.47 9.34
N LEU A 190 -7.07 10.60 8.64
CA LEU A 190 -5.98 11.17 7.87
C LEU A 190 -5.15 12.13 8.72
N ASN A 191 -4.04 11.65 9.25
CA ASN A 191 -3.10 12.41 10.07
C ASN A 191 -1.70 11.79 9.98
N ARG A 192 -0.68 12.44 10.56
CA ARG A 192 0.72 11.95 10.49
C ARG A 192 0.98 10.55 11.06
N PHE A 193 0.02 9.92 11.74
CA PHE A 193 0.11 8.58 12.32
C PHE A 193 -0.71 7.52 11.57
N ASP A 194 -1.64 7.93 10.71
CA ASP A 194 -2.66 7.07 10.12
C ASP A 194 -3.04 7.49 8.69
N LEU A 195 -3.02 6.52 7.77
CA LEU A 195 -3.40 6.62 6.36
C LEU A 195 -2.84 7.84 5.60
N PHE A 196 -1.63 8.31 5.90
CA PHE A 196 -1.07 9.48 5.24
C PHE A 196 -0.26 9.15 3.97
N HIS A 197 0.03 7.86 3.71
CA HIS A 197 0.84 7.47 2.56
C HIS A 197 0.42 6.12 1.96
N GLY A 198 0.94 5.86 0.76
CA GLY A 198 0.98 4.56 0.12
C GLY A 198 2.09 4.49 -0.92
N HIS A 199 2.44 3.28 -1.32
CA HIS A 199 3.53 2.99 -2.24
C HIS A 199 2.96 2.63 -3.60
N LEU A 200 3.25 3.45 -4.61
CA LEU A 200 2.88 3.16 -5.99
C LEU A 200 3.90 2.19 -6.58
N PHE A 201 3.43 1.03 -7.00
CA PHE A 201 4.24 -0.07 -7.50
C PHE A 201 3.74 -0.56 -8.86
N LEU A 202 4.63 -1.24 -9.59
CA LEU A 202 4.34 -1.91 -10.85
C LEU A 202 4.38 -3.42 -10.60
N ALA A 203 3.21 -4.06 -10.65
CA ALA A 203 3.03 -5.45 -10.24
C ALA A 203 3.98 -6.41 -10.97
N VAL A 204 4.56 -7.33 -10.19
CA VAL A 204 5.40 -8.41 -10.74
C VAL A 204 4.64 -9.16 -11.85
N ASP A 205 5.37 -9.56 -12.89
CA ASP A 205 4.90 -10.30 -14.08
C ASP A 205 3.96 -9.54 -15.03
N SER A 206 3.15 -8.60 -14.53
CA SER A 206 2.11 -7.93 -15.33
C SER A 206 2.36 -6.46 -15.61
N GLY A 207 3.25 -5.80 -14.85
CA GLY A 207 3.44 -4.36 -14.90
C GLY A 207 2.21 -3.55 -14.47
N ARG A 208 1.17 -4.21 -13.92
CA ARG A 208 -0.07 -3.55 -13.52
C ARG A 208 0.21 -2.49 -12.47
N LEU A 209 -0.25 -1.27 -12.73
CA LEU A 209 -0.15 -0.17 -11.78
C LEU A 209 -0.98 -0.45 -10.52
N GLY A 210 -0.36 -0.33 -9.35
CA GLY A 210 -1.01 -0.48 -8.06
C GLY A 210 -0.52 0.51 -7.02
N ILE A 211 -1.28 0.67 -5.94
CA ILE A 211 -0.87 1.39 -4.75
C ILE A 211 -1.17 0.53 -3.53
N LEU A 212 -0.17 0.31 -2.69
CA LEU A 212 -0.32 -0.29 -1.37
C LEU A 212 -0.35 0.84 -0.32
N PHE A 213 -1.50 1.07 0.28
CA PHE A 213 -1.64 2.04 1.37
C PHE A 213 -1.45 1.35 2.72
N HIS A 214 -0.87 2.10 3.65
CA HIS A 214 -0.75 1.69 5.03
C HIS A 214 -1.56 2.60 5.94
N ALA A 215 -2.60 2.02 6.56
CA ALA A 215 -3.27 2.63 7.68
C ALA A 215 -2.54 2.31 9.00
N LYS A 216 -2.86 3.08 10.04
CA LYS A 216 -2.38 2.87 11.41
C LYS A 216 -0.87 2.69 11.47
N GLU A 217 -0.14 3.51 10.71
CA GLU A 217 1.30 3.39 10.46
C GLU A 217 2.11 3.42 11.75
N TYR A 218 1.72 4.33 12.65
CA TYR A 218 2.43 4.54 13.91
C TYR A 218 1.51 4.27 15.10
N PRO A 219 1.28 3.01 15.52
CA PRO A 219 0.55 2.72 16.74
C PRO A 219 1.22 3.36 17.96
N ALA A 220 0.41 3.84 18.90
CA ALA A 220 0.85 4.39 20.16
C ALA A 220 1.66 3.34 20.94
N SER A 221 2.80 3.77 21.48
CA SER A 221 3.63 2.90 22.33
C SER A 221 2.87 2.51 23.60
N ASP A 222 2.68 1.21 23.81
CA ASP A 222 2.06 0.65 25.01
C ASP A 222 2.86 -0.55 25.49
N LYS A 223 3.37 -0.52 26.73
CA LYS A 223 4.26 -1.57 27.25
C LYS A 223 3.60 -2.95 27.37
N GLN A 224 2.27 -3.02 27.38
CA GLN A 224 1.52 -4.26 27.52
C GLN A 224 1.09 -4.83 26.16
N VAL A 225 0.60 -3.98 25.26
CA VAL A 225 0.01 -4.44 23.98
C VAL A 225 0.88 -4.15 22.76
N PHE A 226 1.73 -3.12 22.78
CA PHE A 226 2.61 -2.75 21.68
C PHE A 226 3.95 -2.14 22.18
N PRO A 227 4.86 -2.97 22.74
CA PRO A 227 6.09 -2.50 23.37
C PRO A 227 7.21 -2.19 22.35
N TYR A 228 6.86 -1.85 21.12
CA TYR A 228 7.79 -1.58 20.02
C TYR A 228 7.99 -0.08 19.83
N ASN A 229 9.25 0.32 19.72
CA ASN A 229 9.64 1.69 19.40
C ASN A 229 9.81 1.84 17.89
N LEU A 230 8.90 2.57 17.24
CA LEU A 230 8.92 2.84 15.81
C LEU A 230 9.66 4.14 15.45
N GLY A 231 10.35 4.74 16.41
CA GLY A 231 11.17 5.94 16.22
C GLY A 231 10.40 7.24 16.42
N PHE A 232 10.93 8.30 15.82
CA PHE A 232 10.47 9.68 16.05
C PHE A 232 9.02 9.92 15.64
N CYS A 233 8.57 9.31 14.54
CA CYS A 233 7.21 9.46 14.03
C CYS A 233 6.13 8.79 14.88
N GLN A 234 6.50 7.92 15.84
CA GLN A 234 5.57 7.34 16.80
C GLN A 234 5.18 8.30 17.93
N ARG A 235 5.99 9.34 18.17
CA ARG A 235 5.83 10.23 19.33
C ARG A 235 4.50 10.96 19.26
N GLY A 236 3.77 10.94 20.38
CA GLY A 236 2.46 11.58 20.48
C GLY A 236 1.33 10.85 19.73
N SER A 237 1.59 9.67 19.15
CA SER A 237 0.54 8.88 18.51
C SER A 237 -0.55 8.48 19.50
N ASN A 238 -1.79 8.56 19.04
CA ASN A 238 -2.99 8.06 19.71
C ASN A 238 -3.60 6.84 18.98
N VAL A 239 -2.93 6.32 17.95
CA VAL A 239 -3.42 5.18 17.18
C VAL A 239 -3.38 3.94 18.06
N LYS A 240 -4.54 3.38 18.37
CA LYS A 240 -4.63 2.20 19.23
C LYS A 240 -4.15 0.95 18.50
N TYR A 241 -3.32 0.17 19.17
CA TYR A 241 -2.94 -1.17 18.72
C TYR A 241 -3.99 -2.21 19.20
N ASP A 242 -4.79 -2.73 18.27
CA ASP A 242 -5.78 -3.79 18.50
C ASP A 242 -6.03 -4.61 17.21
N ASP A 243 -7.06 -5.45 17.17
CA ASP A 243 -7.37 -6.30 16.02
C ASP A 243 -7.65 -5.52 14.72
N SER A 244 -7.92 -4.22 14.79
CA SER A 244 -8.03 -3.38 13.58
C SER A 244 -6.71 -3.27 12.80
N MET A 245 -5.58 -3.59 13.42
CA MET A 245 -4.27 -3.69 12.76
C MET A 245 -4.24 -4.75 11.66
N ASN A 246 -5.11 -5.76 11.73
CA ASN A 246 -5.23 -6.77 10.69
C ASN A 246 -5.71 -6.17 9.36
N LEU A 247 -6.37 -5.02 9.38
CA LEU A 247 -7.03 -4.41 8.22
C LEU A 247 -6.22 -3.26 7.60
N ARG A 248 -4.97 -3.10 8.01
CA ARG A 248 -4.19 -1.89 7.69
C ARG A 248 -3.63 -1.82 6.27
N ASN A 249 -3.51 -2.97 5.59
CA ASN A 249 -3.01 -3.02 4.22
C ASN A 249 -4.19 -2.84 3.27
N ILE A 250 -4.22 -1.72 2.56
CA ILE A 250 -5.25 -1.44 1.55
C ILE A 250 -4.59 -1.44 0.19
N LEU A 251 -5.12 -2.25 -0.73
CA LEU A 251 -4.60 -2.38 -2.08
C LEU A 251 -5.56 -1.72 -3.06
N TRP A 252 -5.03 -0.77 -3.81
CA TRP A 252 -5.65 -0.30 -5.05
C TRP A 252 -4.90 -0.86 -6.26
N LEU A 253 -5.62 -1.31 -7.27
CA LEU A 253 -5.07 -1.69 -8.56
C LEU A 253 -5.81 -0.91 -9.65
N ALA A 254 -5.06 -0.26 -10.54
CA ALA A 254 -5.63 0.36 -11.74
C ALA A 254 -6.24 -0.72 -12.65
N PRO A 255 -7.12 -0.38 -13.60
CA PRO A 255 -7.56 -1.36 -14.60
C PRO A 255 -6.37 -1.99 -15.33
N LEU A 256 -6.48 -3.28 -15.66
CA LEU A 256 -5.41 -4.03 -16.34
C LEU A 256 -5.60 -3.91 -17.86
N PRO A 257 -4.67 -3.28 -18.59
CA PRO A 257 -4.73 -3.20 -20.04
C PRO A 257 -4.61 -4.58 -20.70
N GLY A 258 -5.24 -4.75 -21.86
CA GLY A 258 -5.08 -5.92 -22.73
C GLY A 258 -4.16 -5.65 -23.93
N ASP A 259 -4.10 -6.59 -24.86
CA ASP A 259 -3.15 -6.58 -25.99
C ASP A 259 -3.36 -5.44 -27.01
N SER A 260 -4.52 -4.79 -27.00
CA SER A 260 -4.82 -3.64 -27.87
C SER A 260 -4.97 -2.35 -27.06
N ALA A 261 -4.74 -1.21 -27.73
CA ALA A 261 -4.77 0.13 -27.14
C ALA A 261 -6.12 0.51 -26.46
N GLU A 262 -7.21 -0.15 -26.84
CA GLU A 262 -8.56 0.09 -26.29
C GLU A 262 -9.01 -1.04 -25.32
N SER A 263 -8.25 -2.13 -25.25
CA SER A 263 -8.64 -3.32 -24.48
C SER A 263 -8.25 -3.19 -23.01
N TRP A 264 -9.16 -3.62 -22.14
CA TRP A 264 -8.95 -3.80 -20.71
C TRP A 264 -9.45 -5.19 -20.30
N VAL A 265 -8.61 -5.96 -19.61
CA VAL A 265 -8.88 -7.36 -19.25
C VAL A 265 -9.29 -7.54 -17.78
N ALA A 266 -9.16 -6.50 -16.96
CA ALA A 266 -9.70 -6.43 -15.61
C ALA A 266 -10.03 -4.98 -15.22
N PRO A 267 -11.11 -4.73 -14.47
CA PRO A 267 -11.42 -3.40 -13.94
C PRO A 267 -10.45 -3.03 -12.80
N GLY A 268 -10.45 -1.76 -12.40
CA GLY A 268 -9.77 -1.33 -11.19
C GLY A 268 -10.39 -1.91 -9.92
N VAL A 269 -9.60 -2.00 -8.85
CA VAL A 269 -9.95 -2.67 -7.60
C VAL A 269 -9.53 -1.81 -6.42
N LEU A 270 -10.36 -1.76 -5.37
CA LEU A 270 -10.00 -1.20 -4.07
C LEU A 270 -10.43 -2.17 -2.95
N VAL A 271 -9.45 -2.76 -2.27
CA VAL A 271 -9.66 -3.87 -1.35
C VAL A 271 -8.76 -3.78 -0.12
N VAL A 272 -9.31 -4.05 1.05
CA VAL A 272 -8.54 -4.25 2.28
C VAL A 272 -8.08 -5.71 2.35
N LEU A 273 -6.80 -5.91 2.67
CA LEU A 273 -6.16 -7.20 2.81
C LEU A 273 -6.12 -7.60 4.30
N ASP A 274 -7.05 -8.45 4.73
CA ASP A 274 -7.19 -8.90 6.10
C ASP A 274 -6.07 -9.88 6.49
N ALA A 275 -5.13 -9.34 7.27
CA ALA A 275 -3.97 -9.98 7.86
C ALA A 275 -4.24 -10.56 9.25
N ARG A 276 -5.46 -11.06 9.51
CA ARG A 276 -5.78 -11.79 10.74
C ARG A 276 -4.82 -12.96 10.99
N PRO A 277 -4.47 -13.27 12.26
CA PRO A 277 -3.41 -14.24 12.59
C PRO A 277 -3.58 -15.66 12.02
N ASP A 278 -4.82 -16.10 11.81
CA ASP A 278 -5.17 -17.41 11.24
C ASP A 278 -5.30 -17.39 9.71
N GLY A 279 -5.22 -16.21 9.10
CA GLY A 279 -5.38 -15.99 7.67
C GLY A 279 -4.11 -16.26 6.86
N ILE A 280 -4.31 -16.63 5.59
CA ILE A 280 -3.20 -16.94 4.67
C ILE A 280 -2.31 -15.72 4.39
N ILE A 281 -2.86 -14.51 4.39
CA ILE A 281 -2.07 -13.28 4.19
C ILE A 281 -1.07 -13.12 5.34
N TYR A 282 -1.52 -13.27 6.59
CA TYR A 282 -0.64 -13.21 7.75
C TYR A 282 0.42 -14.30 7.75
N ARG A 283 0.02 -15.52 7.41
CA ARG A 283 0.88 -16.71 7.43
C ARG A 283 1.97 -16.69 6.36
N ASP A 284 1.61 -16.26 5.15
CA ASP A 284 2.44 -16.49 3.96
C ASP A 284 3.00 -15.20 3.35
N LEU A 285 2.35 -14.04 3.55
CA LEU A 285 2.71 -12.78 2.87
C LEU A 285 3.24 -11.69 3.82
N ILE A 286 3.19 -11.89 5.14
CA ILE A 286 3.77 -10.96 6.11
C ILE A 286 5.07 -11.55 6.63
N PRO A 287 6.22 -10.85 6.49
CA PRO A 287 7.49 -11.36 7.00
C PRO A 287 7.49 -11.49 8.53
N ASP A 288 8.16 -12.54 9.03
CA ASP A 288 8.22 -12.85 10.47
C ASP A 288 8.71 -11.66 11.32
N TYR A 289 9.62 -10.85 10.79
CA TYR A 289 10.23 -9.74 11.50
C TYR A 289 9.34 -8.49 11.62
N VAL A 290 8.22 -8.42 10.86
CA VAL A 290 7.22 -7.33 10.96
C VAL A 290 5.81 -7.85 11.21
N ASN A 291 5.66 -9.11 11.58
CA ASN A 291 4.35 -9.69 11.83
C ASN A 291 3.58 -8.95 12.94
N PHE A 292 4.26 -8.35 13.91
CA PHE A 292 3.67 -7.51 14.96
C PHE A 292 3.02 -6.25 14.40
N ALA A 293 3.47 -5.74 13.25
CA ALA A 293 2.86 -4.58 12.60
C ALA A 293 1.82 -4.98 11.55
N ARG A 294 1.70 -6.28 11.22
CA ARG A 294 0.81 -6.79 10.17
C ARG A 294 1.08 -6.18 8.78
N THR A 295 2.32 -5.81 8.47
CA THR A 295 2.68 -5.09 7.23
C THR A 295 3.00 -6.06 6.09
N ILE A 296 2.38 -5.84 4.91
CA ILE A 296 2.89 -6.36 3.64
C ILE A 296 3.86 -5.33 3.09
N TYR A 297 5.04 -5.74 2.60
CA TYR A 297 5.93 -4.80 1.92
C TYR A 297 5.55 -4.65 0.44
N GLU A 298 5.63 -3.43 -0.04
CA GLU A 298 5.39 -3.03 -1.42
C GLU A 298 6.34 -3.74 -2.40
N ASP A 299 7.60 -3.97 -2.01
CA ASP A 299 8.62 -4.69 -2.79
C ASP A 299 8.23 -6.15 -3.07
N ASP A 300 7.38 -6.75 -2.23
CA ASP A 300 6.87 -8.10 -2.46
C ASP A 300 5.84 -8.14 -3.61
N LEU A 301 5.17 -7.01 -3.90
CA LEU A 301 4.13 -6.90 -4.92
C LEU A 301 4.69 -6.54 -6.30
N GLY A 302 5.86 -5.91 -6.37
CA GLY A 302 6.52 -5.53 -7.62
C GLY A 302 7.53 -4.40 -7.44
N ASP A 303 7.89 -3.74 -8.54
CA ASP A 303 8.86 -2.65 -8.50
C ASP A 303 8.21 -1.35 -8.04
N VAL A 304 8.69 -0.80 -6.92
CA VAL A 304 8.19 0.46 -6.34
C VAL A 304 8.67 1.63 -7.18
N ALA A 305 7.73 2.45 -7.65
CA ALA A 305 8.07 3.64 -8.41
C ALA A 305 8.20 4.87 -7.51
N VAL A 306 7.19 5.17 -6.70
CA VAL A 306 7.14 6.39 -5.88
C VAL A 306 6.30 6.18 -4.62
N ASP A 307 6.57 6.99 -3.60
CA ASP A 307 5.69 7.12 -2.44
C ASP A 307 4.69 8.24 -2.69
N VAL A 308 3.41 7.97 -2.46
CA VAL A 308 2.32 8.95 -2.56
C VAL A 308 1.89 9.33 -1.15
N ASN A 309 2.01 10.61 -0.81
CA ASN A 309 1.74 11.12 0.53
C ASN A 309 0.62 12.16 0.47
N TYR A 310 -0.39 12.04 1.32
CA TYR A 310 -1.50 12.98 1.44
C TYR A 310 -1.51 13.61 2.84
N LEU A 311 -0.91 14.80 2.93
CA LEU A 311 -0.48 15.39 4.20
C LEU A 311 -1.28 16.62 4.56
N LYS A 312 -1.62 16.76 5.85
CA LYS A 312 -2.30 17.94 6.41
C LYS A 312 -1.30 19.06 6.64
N VAL A 313 -1.19 19.95 5.67
CA VAL A 313 -0.24 21.07 5.69
C VAL A 313 -0.85 22.37 6.28
N GLY A 314 -2.11 22.33 6.68
CA GLY A 314 -2.80 23.47 7.29
C GLY A 314 -2.56 23.59 8.79
N SER A 315 -2.18 24.77 9.26
CA SER A 315 -1.89 25.05 10.67
C SER A 315 -3.14 25.29 11.53
N GLN A 316 -4.24 25.74 10.93
CA GLN A 316 -5.50 26.06 11.65
C GLN A 316 -6.74 25.44 10.99
N SER A 317 -6.75 25.29 9.67
CA SER A 317 -7.80 24.59 8.92
C SER A 317 -7.24 23.32 8.28
N ARG A 318 -8.11 22.33 8.04
CA ARG A 318 -7.73 21.14 7.26
C ARG A 318 -7.41 21.57 5.84
N ASN A 319 -6.13 21.50 5.48
CA ASN A 319 -5.63 21.74 4.13
C ASN A 319 -4.70 20.57 3.79
N TYR A 320 -5.18 19.62 3.01
CA TYR A 320 -4.42 18.43 2.64
C TYR A 320 -3.81 18.58 1.25
N GLN A 321 -2.60 18.09 1.06
CA GLN A 321 -1.89 18.18 -0.22
C GLN A 321 -1.14 16.88 -0.55
N ILE A 322 -1.07 16.58 -1.83
CA ILE A 322 -0.31 15.43 -2.36
C ILE A 322 1.16 15.80 -2.54
N PHE A 323 2.02 14.88 -2.11
CA PHE A 323 3.47 14.87 -2.33
C PHE A 323 3.91 13.50 -2.84
N ILE A 324 4.58 13.48 -3.98
CA ILE A 324 5.13 12.27 -4.60
C ILE A 324 6.65 12.26 -4.39
N CYS A 325 7.17 11.23 -3.73
CA CYS A 325 8.56 11.15 -3.31
C CYS A 325 9.27 9.92 -3.86
#